data_AF-A0AAD7RKU6-F1
#
_entry.id   AF-A0AAD7RKU6-F1
#
_cell.length_a   1.000
_cell.length_b   1.000
_cell.length_c   1.000
_cell.angle_alpha   90.00
_cell.angle_beta   90.00
_cell.angle_gamma   90.00
#
_symmetry.space_group_name_H-M   'P 1'
#
loop_
_entity.id
_entity.type
_entity.pdbx_description
1 polymer ?
#
loop_
_entity_poly.entity_id
_entity_poly.type
_entity_poly.pdbx_seq_one_letter_code
_entity_poly.pdbx_strand_id
1 'polypeptide(L)'
;MSKEVRTLLKDHNTAFRSGDRALYSAARANLKRGIRDAKAAYKRKIGDHFTNNNPRRVWQGIQHITNYKPSNRTAVNGDASLAEELNCFFARFEVKAAVSDTIM
;
A
#
# COMPACT_ATOMS: atom_id res chain seq x y z
N MET A 1 7.87 -11.60 6.03
CA MET A 1 9.19 -11.82 6.67
C MET A 1 10.14 -12.42 5.64
N SER A 2 11.37 -11.89 5.48
CA SER A 2 12.35 -12.42 4.50
C SER A 2 12.98 -13.74 4.98
N LYS A 3 13.57 -14.53 4.07
CA LYS A 3 14.30 -15.77 4.41
C LYS A 3 15.46 -15.47 5.35
N GLU A 4 16.22 -14.41 5.08
CA GLU A 4 17.37 -13.98 5.87
C GLU A 4 17.00 -13.61 7.32
N VAL A 5 15.94 -12.81 7.52
CA VAL A 5 15.47 -12.47 8.87
C VAL A 5 15.04 -13.71 9.64
N ARG A 6 14.43 -14.70 8.97
CA ARG A 6 14.09 -15.98 9.62
C ARG A 6 15.34 -16.76 10.06
N THR A 7 16.38 -16.80 9.24
CA THR A 7 17.66 -17.44 9.61
C THR A 7 18.27 -16.73 10.81
N LEU A 8 18.38 -15.41 10.78
CA LEU A 8 18.91 -14.62 11.91
C LEU A 8 18.11 -14.82 13.20
N LEU A 9 16.79 -15.02 13.10
CA LEU A 9 15.93 -15.31 14.25
C LEU A 9 16.23 -16.71 14.83
N LYS A 10 16.50 -17.70 13.97
CA LYS A 10 16.92 -19.03 14.40
C LYS A 10 18.29 -18.96 15.09
N ASP A 11 19.25 -18.27 14.49
CA ASP A 11 20.61 -18.11 15.04
C ASP A 11 20.58 -17.41 16.40
N HIS A 12 19.78 -16.34 16.53
CA HIS A 12 19.54 -15.67 17.80
C HIS A 12 18.98 -16.62 18.87
N ASN A 13 17.98 -17.45 18.52
CA ASN A 13 17.39 -18.40 19.46
C ASN A 13 18.34 -19.54 19.83
N THR A 14 19.17 -20.00 18.89
CA THR A 14 20.21 -20.99 19.16
C THR A 14 21.27 -20.42 20.10
N ALA A 15 21.75 -19.20 19.82
CA ALA A 15 22.72 -18.52 20.68
C ALA A 15 22.17 -18.28 22.09
N PHE A 16 20.90 -17.87 22.21
CA PHE A 16 20.24 -17.72 23.51
C PHE A 16 20.22 -19.03 24.31
N ARG A 17 19.90 -20.16 23.67
CA ARG A 17 19.87 -21.48 24.32
C ARG A 17 21.25 -22.00 24.72
N SER A 18 22.30 -21.56 24.02
CA SER A 18 23.68 -21.98 24.32
C SER A 18 24.23 -21.40 25.62
N GLY A 19 23.65 -20.30 26.14
CA GLY A 19 24.16 -19.60 27.32
C GLY A 19 25.44 -18.77 27.07
N ASP A 20 26.06 -18.87 25.89
CA ASP A 20 27.21 -18.07 25.52
C ASP A 20 26.81 -16.61 25.27
N ARG A 21 27.28 -15.73 26.16
CA ARG A 21 26.95 -14.30 26.15
C ARG A 21 27.54 -13.56 24.95
N ALA A 22 28.72 -13.95 24.49
CA ALA A 22 29.38 -13.32 23.34
C ALA A 22 28.65 -13.70 22.04
N LEU A 23 28.34 -14.98 21.86
CA LEU A 23 27.55 -15.45 20.72
C LEU A 23 26.16 -14.85 20.71
N TYR A 24 25.49 -14.76 21.86
CA TYR A 24 24.19 -14.12 21.97
C TYR A 24 24.23 -12.64 21.58
N SER A 25 25.22 -11.90 22.07
CA SER A 25 25.41 -10.48 21.74
C SER A 25 25.59 -10.27 20.23
N ALA A 26 26.44 -11.09 19.60
CA ALA A 26 26.67 -11.06 18.16
C ALA A 26 25.40 -11.39 17.35
N ALA A 27 24.71 -12.47 17.71
CA ALA A 27 23.47 -12.88 17.04
C ALA A 27 22.37 -11.82 17.15
N ARG A 28 22.25 -11.16 18.32
CA ARG A 28 21.32 -10.03 18.53
C ARG A 28 21.67 -8.82 17.67
N ALA A 29 22.95 -8.45 17.58
CA ALA A 29 23.40 -7.36 16.72
C ALA A 29 23.13 -7.66 15.23
N ASN A 30 23.41 -8.89 14.80
CA ASN A 30 23.15 -9.35 13.43
C ASN A 30 21.65 -9.34 13.11
N LEU A 31 20.79 -9.81 14.00
CA LEU A 31 19.33 -9.77 13.83
C LEU A 31 18.83 -8.33 13.69
N LYS A 32 19.30 -7.41 14.55
CA LYS A 32 18.94 -5.98 14.47
C LYS A 32 19.34 -5.39 13.12
N ARG A 33 20.54 -5.70 12.63
CA ARG A 33 21.01 -5.26 11.30
C ARG A 33 20.15 -5.83 10.19
N GLY A 34 19.95 -7.15 10.14
CA GLY A 34 19.16 -7.80 9.09
C GLY A 34 17.70 -7.34 9.03
N ILE A 35 17.08 -7.00 10.18
CA ILE A 35 15.75 -6.38 10.19
C ILE A 35 15.77 -4.99 9.53
N ARG A 36 16.78 -4.16 9.82
CA ARG A 36 16.92 -2.83 9.18
C ARG A 36 17.12 -2.98 7.68
N ASP A 37 17.98 -3.89 7.26
CA ASP A 37 18.30 -4.11 5.85
C ASP A 37 17.08 -4.64 5.08
N ALA A 38 16.35 -5.58 5.67
CA ALA A 38 15.10 -6.09 5.10
C ALA A 38 14.03 -5.00 4.96
N LYS A 39 13.90 -4.12 5.97
CA LYS A 39 12.99 -2.95 5.88
C LYS A 39 13.43 -1.98 4.79
N ALA A 40 14.73 -1.69 4.67
CA ALA A 40 15.27 -0.81 3.64
C ALA A 40 15.06 -1.39 2.23
N ALA A 41 15.30 -2.68 2.04
CA ALA A 41 15.04 -3.38 0.79
C ALA A 41 13.55 -3.34 0.41
N TYR A 42 12.65 -3.57 1.36
CA TYR A 42 11.21 -3.46 1.11
C TYR A 42 10.80 -2.02 0.77
N LYS A 43 11.33 -1.02 1.47
CA LYS A 43 11.10 0.40 1.16
C LYS A 43 11.52 0.73 -0.27
N ARG A 44 12.70 0.28 -0.71
CA ARG A 44 13.17 0.46 -2.10
C ARG A 44 12.22 -0.20 -3.09
N LYS A 45 11.87 -1.47 -2.86
CA LYS A 45 10.93 -2.21 -3.72
C LYS A 45 9.60 -1.48 -3.91
N ILE A 46 9.02 -0.92 -2.85
CA ILE A 46 7.78 -0.14 -2.96
C ILE A 46 8.04 1.22 -3.62
N GLY A 47 9.18 1.86 -3.35
CA GLY A 47 9.59 3.10 -4.02
C GLY A 47 9.72 2.95 -5.54
N ASP A 48 10.22 1.82 -6.02
CA ASP A 48 10.38 1.50 -7.46
C ASP A 48 9.03 1.47 -8.22
N HIS A 49 7.90 1.42 -7.52
CA HIS A 49 6.58 1.58 -8.13
C HIS A 49 6.29 3.01 -8.60
N PHE A 50 7.02 4.01 -8.08
CA PHE A 50 6.78 5.44 -8.32
C PHE A 50 7.85 6.11 -9.19
N THR A 51 8.87 5.37 -9.66
CA THR A 51 9.99 5.95 -10.41
C THR A 51 9.71 6.16 -11.90
N ASN A 52 8.71 5.47 -12.44
CA ASN A 52 8.40 5.48 -13.88
C ASN A 52 6.99 6.01 -14.10
N ASN A 53 6.72 6.58 -15.29
CA ASN A 53 5.38 7.03 -15.69
C ASN A 53 4.45 5.85 -16.03
N ASN A 54 4.25 4.93 -15.09
CA ASN A 54 3.37 3.77 -15.24
C ASN A 54 2.27 3.82 -14.15
N PRO A 55 1.05 4.27 -14.49
CA PRO A 55 -0.02 4.46 -13.51
C PRO A 55 -0.45 3.15 -12.84
N ARG A 56 -0.33 2.01 -13.53
CA ARG A 56 -0.62 0.68 -12.95
C ARG A 56 0.37 0.34 -11.83
N ARG A 57 1.66 0.63 -12.02
CA ARG A 57 2.67 0.41 -10.98
C ARG A 57 2.48 1.34 -9.80
N VAL A 58 2.21 2.63 -10.05
CA VAL A 58 1.88 3.60 -8.99
C VAL A 58 0.70 3.09 -8.16
N TRP A 59 -0.37 2.61 -8.81
CA TRP A 59 -1.51 2.03 -8.11
C TRP A 59 -1.12 0.83 -7.24
N GLN A 60 -0.30 -0.10 -7.75
CA GLN A 60 0.23 -1.21 -6.95
C GLN A 60 1.03 -0.73 -5.72
N GLY A 61 1.82 0.34 -5.86
CA GLY A 61 2.52 0.98 -4.75
C GLY A 61 1.55 1.52 -3.69
N ILE A 62 0.50 2.23 -4.11
CA ILE A 62 -0.55 2.74 -3.23
C ILE A 62 -1.26 1.60 -2.51
N GLN A 63 -1.58 0.50 -3.20
CA GLN A 63 -2.20 -0.68 -2.61
C GLN A 63 -1.31 -1.27 -1.51
N HIS A 64 0.01 -1.38 -1.76
CA HIS A 64 0.96 -1.88 -0.77
C HIS A 64 1.11 -0.99 0.46
N ILE A 65 1.04 0.35 0.30
CA ILE A 65 1.17 1.31 1.42
C ILE A 65 -0.10 1.32 2.28
N THR A 66 -1.26 1.31 1.64
CA THR A 66 -2.57 1.40 2.32
C THR A 66 -3.09 0.06 2.82
N ASN A 67 -2.40 -1.04 2.48
CA ASN A 67 -2.91 -2.40 2.65
C ASN A 67 -4.29 -2.58 1.99
N TYR A 68 -4.56 -1.83 0.91
CA TYR A 68 -5.79 -1.95 0.15
C TYR A 68 -5.84 -3.31 -0.53
N LYS A 69 -6.87 -4.08 -0.18
CA LYS A 69 -7.19 -5.34 -0.86
C LYS A 69 -8.33 -5.05 -1.82
N PRO A 70 -8.15 -5.25 -3.13
CA PRO A 70 -9.27 -5.13 -4.05
C PRO A 70 -10.37 -6.08 -3.59
N SER A 71 -11.52 -5.50 -3.29
CA SER A 71 -12.72 -6.26 -3.02
C SER A 71 -13.16 -6.88 -4.34
N ASN A 72 -13.41 -8.18 -4.37
CA ASN A 72 -14.07 -8.86 -5.49
C ASN A 72 -15.53 -8.43 -5.65
N ARG A 73 -15.96 -7.29 -5.07
CA ARG A 73 -17.18 -6.63 -5.51
C ARG A 73 -16.97 -6.32 -6.98
N THR A 74 -17.57 -7.15 -7.82
CA THR A 74 -17.97 -6.79 -9.16
C THR A 74 -18.42 -5.34 -9.11
N ALA A 75 -17.90 -4.52 -10.02
CA ALA A 75 -18.56 -3.24 -10.28
C ALA A 75 -20.05 -3.58 -10.38
N VAL A 76 -20.87 -3.00 -9.48
CA VAL A 76 -22.32 -3.08 -9.62
C VAL A 76 -22.56 -2.74 -11.08
N ASN A 77 -23.19 -3.65 -11.83
CA ASN A 77 -23.41 -3.48 -13.27
C ASN A 77 -23.89 -2.05 -13.49
N GLY A 78 -22.99 -1.20 -13.96
CA GLY A 78 -23.22 0.22 -14.03
C GLY A 78 -24.09 0.43 -15.24
N ASP A 79 -25.40 0.45 -15.04
CA ASP A 79 -26.34 0.84 -16.08
C ASP A 79 -26.10 2.31 -16.44
N ALA A 80 -26.22 2.67 -17.71
CA ALA A 80 -26.10 4.04 -18.17
C ALA A 80 -27.07 4.97 -17.42
N SER A 81 -28.22 4.45 -17.01
CA SER A 81 -29.19 5.12 -16.14
C SER A 81 -28.58 5.56 -14.80
N LEU A 82 -27.79 4.71 -14.15
CA LEU A 82 -27.12 5.03 -12.88
C LEU A 82 -26.06 6.13 -13.06
N ALA A 83 -25.34 6.12 -14.18
CA ALA A 83 -24.37 7.18 -14.48
C ALA A 83 -25.06 8.55 -14.64
N GLU A 84 -26.21 8.57 -15.32
CA GLU A 84 -27.02 9.77 -15.49
C GLU A 84 -27.59 10.28 -14.15
N GLU A 85 -28.09 9.38 -13.30
CA GLU A 85 -28.57 9.71 -11.96
C GLU A 85 -27.47 10.35 -11.10
N LEU A 86 -26.26 9.77 -11.12
CA LEU A 86 -25.11 10.30 -10.38
C LEU A 86 -24.66 11.66 -10.94
N ASN A 87 -24.64 11.82 -12.26
CA ASN A 87 -24.36 13.11 -12.89
C ASN A 87 -25.36 14.17 -12.43
N CYS A 88 -26.66 13.89 -12.52
CA CYS A 88 -27.72 14.77 -12.01
C CYS A 88 -27.51 15.10 -10.52
N PHE A 89 -27.23 14.10 -9.69
CA PHE A 89 -27.03 14.28 -8.26
C PHE A 89 -25.84 15.18 -7.97
N PHE A 90 -24.66 14.94 -8.55
CA PHE A 90 -23.46 15.71 -8.24
C PHE A 90 -23.46 17.10 -8.91
N ALA A 91 -24.07 17.24 -10.09
CA ALA A 91 -24.23 18.52 -10.78
C ALA A 91 -25.41 19.37 -10.25
N ARG A 92 -26.19 18.89 -9.28
CA ARG A 92 -27.37 19.62 -8.73
C ARG A 92 -27.06 21.01 -8.19
N PHE A 93 -25.81 21.28 -7.85
CA PHE A 93 -25.35 22.58 -7.36
C PHE A 93 -24.89 23.52 -8.48
N GLU A 94 -24.67 23.02 -9.70
CA GLU A 94 -24.26 23.81 -10.87
C GLU A 94 -25.45 24.37 -11.64
N VAL A 95 -26.67 23.91 -11.36
CA VAL A 95 -27.90 24.45 -11.95
C VAL A 95 -28.35 25.70 -11.18
N LYS A 96 -27.59 26.79 -11.34
CA LYS A 96 -28.08 28.16 -11.11
C LYS A 96 -27.45 29.10 -12.13
N ALA A 97 -28.18 29.34 -13.23
CA ALA A 97 -28.27 30.63 -13.96
C ALA A 97 -28.75 30.44 -15.42
N ALA A 98 -29.90 29.80 -15.66
CA ALA A 98 -30.48 29.79 -17.01
C ALA A 98 -32.00 30.04 -17.06
N VAL A 99 -32.63 30.39 -15.94
CA VAL A 99 -34.07 30.75 -15.91
C VAL A 99 -34.22 32.09 -15.20
N SER A 100 -33.69 33.15 -15.80
CA SER A 100 -34.08 34.54 -15.51
C SER A 100 -33.92 35.50 -16.70
N ASP A 101 -33.55 35.03 -17.90
CA ASP A 101 -33.43 35.89 -19.10
C ASP A 101 -34.51 35.55 -20.15
N THR A 102 -35.77 35.48 -19.73
CA THR A 102 -36.91 35.52 -20.67
C THR A 102 -38.06 36.28 -20.03
N ILE A 103 -37.90 37.59 -19.94
CA ILE A 103 -39.01 38.55 -20.04
C ILE A 103 -38.54 39.66 -20.97
N MET A 104 -38.93 39.56 -22.24
CA MET A 104 -39.31 40.66 -23.13
C MET A 104 -40.40 40.11 -24.06
#